data_AF-A0A6H0UFJ2-F1
#
_entry.id   AF-A0A6H0UFJ2-F1
#
_cell.length_a   1.000
_cell.length_b   1.000
_cell.length_c   1.000
_cell.angle_alpha   90.00
_cell.angle_beta   90.00
_cell.angle_gamma   90.00
#
_symmetry.space_group_name_H-M   'P 1'
#
loop_
_entity.id
_entity.type
_entity.pdbx_description
1 polymer ?
#
loop_
_entity_poly.entity_id
_entity_poly.type
_entity_poly.pdbx_seq_one_letter_code
_entity_poly.pdbx_strand_id
1 'polypeptide(L)'
;MEKEKLNLIIKKNEEFKNNTDLTIKKDIDYELSNFRKILPKKFLTKELDIEIKNEVDKKVSEFSEDIDLNPEGLYSLLKKSEVESNGEISETELTNLAYDYLEKNTKNKFFKKILKELKKENE
;
A
#
# COMPACT_ATOMS: atom_id res chain seq x y z
N MET A 1 -8.84 -0.92 25.17
CA MET A 1 -9.86 -0.85 24.10
C MET A 1 -9.41 -0.06 22.87
N GLU A 2 -9.19 1.26 22.91
CA GLU A 2 -8.79 2.03 21.69
C GLU A 2 -7.40 1.65 21.17
N LYS A 3 -6.42 1.50 22.07
CA LYS A 3 -5.05 1.09 21.70
C LYS A 3 -4.98 -0.30 21.08
N GLU A 4 -5.81 -1.24 21.55
CA GLU A 4 -5.86 -2.60 21.00
C GLU A 4 -6.47 -2.63 19.59
N LYS A 5 -7.50 -1.80 19.35
CA LYS A 5 -8.08 -1.64 18.00
C LYS A 5 -7.08 -1.01 17.04
N LEU A 6 -6.33 0.01 17.47
CA LEU A 6 -5.28 0.62 16.65
C LEU A 6 -4.17 -0.39 16.31
N ASN A 7 -3.67 -1.13 17.30
CA ASN A 7 -2.67 -2.18 17.08
C ASN A 7 -3.16 -3.25 16.09
N LEU A 8 -4.44 -3.61 16.15
CA LEU A 8 -5.04 -4.55 15.19
C LEU A 8 -5.04 -3.98 13.77
N ILE A 9 -5.32 -2.68 13.59
CA ILE A 9 -5.29 -2.01 12.29
C ILE A 9 -3.87 -1.94 11.75
N ILE A 10 -2.89 -1.58 12.58
CA ILE A 10 -1.46 -1.57 12.21
C ILE A 10 -1.05 -2.95 11.71
N LYS A 11 -1.36 -3.99 12.48
CA LYS A 11 -1.05 -5.37 12.10
C LYS A 11 -1.71 -5.77 10.78
N LYS A 12 -2.99 -5.42 10.57
CA LYS A 12 -3.70 -5.69 9.31
C LYS A 12 -3.08 -4.96 8.13
N ASN A 13 -2.61 -3.73 8.31
CA ASN A 13 -1.90 -2.97 7.28
C ASN A 13 -0.57 -3.63 6.91
N GLU A 14 0.20 -4.08 7.90
CA GLU A 14 1.43 -4.84 7.67
C GLU A 14 1.16 -6.18 6.96
N GLU A 15 0.15 -6.92 7.38
CA GLU A 15 -0.29 -8.16 6.71
C GLU A 15 -0.70 -7.90 5.25
N PHE A 16 -1.44 -6.81 4.99
CA PHE A 16 -1.82 -6.41 3.64
C PHE A 16 -0.61 -6.11 2.75
N LYS A 17 0.37 -5.35 3.26
CA LYS A 17 1.62 -5.06 2.53
C LYS A 17 2.38 -6.35 2.21
N ASN A 18 2.60 -7.19 3.22
CA ASN A 18 3.31 -8.46 3.03
C ASN A 18 2.63 -9.38 2.02
N ASN A 19 1.30 -9.47 2.07
CA ASN A 19 0.54 -10.27 1.11
C ASN A 19 0.61 -9.70 -0.31
N THR A 20 0.56 -8.38 -0.44
CA THR A 20 0.74 -7.68 -1.72
C THR A 20 2.11 -7.95 -2.30
N ASP A 21 3.17 -7.81 -1.51
CA ASP A 21 4.55 -8.07 -1.92
C ASP A 21 4.74 -9.52 -2.39
N LEU A 22 4.19 -10.48 -1.65
CA LEU A 22 4.23 -11.89 -2.02
C LEU A 22 3.46 -12.17 -3.32
N THR A 23 2.35 -11.49 -3.55
CA THR A 23 1.53 -11.66 -4.76
C THR A 23 2.28 -11.11 -5.97
N ILE A 24 2.80 -9.89 -5.88
CA ILE A 24 3.56 -9.26 -6.97
C ILE A 24 4.79 -10.09 -7.33
N LYS A 25 5.54 -10.59 -6.33
CA LYS A 25 6.71 -11.46 -6.58
C LYS A 25 6.32 -12.75 -7.31
N LYS A 26 5.23 -13.40 -6.90
CA LYS A 26 4.73 -14.60 -7.58
C LYS A 26 4.34 -14.33 -9.03
N ASP A 27 3.67 -13.23 -9.30
CA ASP A 27 3.25 -12.85 -10.65
C ASP A 27 4.48 -12.56 -11.54
N ILE A 28 5.47 -11.84 -10.99
CA ILE A 28 6.74 -11.59 -11.69
C ILE A 28 7.49 -12.90 -11.95
N ASP A 29 7.59 -13.79 -10.97
CA ASP A 29 8.26 -15.09 -11.11
C ASP A 29 7.59 -15.96 -12.18
N TYR A 30 6.27 -15.91 -12.27
CA TYR A 30 5.49 -16.59 -13.30
C TYR A 30 5.82 -16.05 -14.70
N GLU A 31 5.79 -14.73 -14.88
CA GLU A 31 6.12 -14.09 -16.16
C GLU A 31 7.58 -14.30 -16.56
N LEU A 32 8.51 -14.19 -15.61
CA LEU A 32 9.93 -14.49 -15.82
C LEU A 32 10.12 -15.95 -16.25
N SER A 33 9.41 -16.89 -15.63
CA SER A 33 9.46 -18.30 -16.01
C SER A 33 9.00 -18.53 -17.45
N ASN A 34 7.98 -17.79 -17.90
CA ASN A 34 7.54 -17.83 -19.29
C ASN A 34 8.58 -17.22 -20.25
N PHE A 35 9.17 -16.09 -19.87
CA PHE A 35 10.22 -15.45 -20.65
C PHE A 35 11.49 -16.30 -20.76
N ARG A 36 11.87 -17.02 -19.70
CA ARG A 36 13.02 -17.93 -19.71
C ARG A 36 12.87 -19.10 -20.68
N LYS A 37 11.64 -19.56 -20.95
CA LYS A 37 11.38 -20.67 -21.90
C LYS A 37 11.76 -20.29 -23.34
N ILE A 38 11.71 -19.02 -23.69
CA ILE A 38 11.98 -18.53 -25.05
C ILE A 38 13.41 -17.99 -25.22
N LEU A 39 14.14 -17.77 -24.11
CA LEU A 39 15.51 -17.26 -24.13
C LEU A 39 16.54 -18.34 -24.46
N PRO A 40 17.52 -18.05 -25.33
CA PRO A 40 18.67 -18.94 -25.53
C PRO A 40 19.44 -19.17 -24.23
N LYS A 41 19.80 -20.43 -23.93
CA LYS A 41 20.48 -20.83 -22.68
C LYS A 41 21.76 -20.04 -22.37
N LYS A 42 22.47 -19.54 -23.40
CA LYS A 42 23.68 -18.72 -23.22
C LYS A 42 23.44 -17.42 -22.44
N PHE A 43 22.19 -16.94 -22.39
CA PHE A 43 21.81 -15.74 -21.65
C PHE A 43 21.28 -16.06 -20.24
N LEU A 44 21.02 -17.33 -19.91
CA LEU A 44 20.51 -17.75 -18.61
C LEU A 44 21.67 -18.02 -17.65
N THR A 45 22.33 -16.95 -17.22
CA THR A 45 23.45 -17.02 -16.26
C THR A 45 22.96 -16.87 -14.83
N LYS A 46 23.74 -17.41 -13.89
CA LYS A 46 23.44 -17.25 -12.45
C LYS A 46 23.57 -15.79 -12.01
N GLU A 47 24.49 -15.04 -12.61
CA GLU A 47 24.64 -13.61 -12.33
C GLU A 47 23.38 -12.84 -12.72
N LEU A 48 22.82 -13.11 -13.91
CA LEU A 48 21.58 -12.48 -14.36
C LEU A 48 20.40 -12.84 -13.44
N ASP A 49 20.31 -14.09 -12.99
CA ASP A 49 19.26 -14.51 -12.05
C ASP A 49 19.33 -13.72 -10.73
N ILE A 50 20.54 -13.48 -10.21
CA ILE A 50 20.75 -12.70 -8.99
C ILE A 50 20.39 -11.23 -9.23
N GLU A 51 20.82 -10.64 -10.35
CA GLU A 51 20.51 -9.25 -10.69
C GLU A 51 19.00 -9.02 -10.84
N ILE A 52 18.30 -9.90 -11.56
CA ILE A 52 16.84 -9.85 -11.71
C ILE A 52 16.18 -9.93 -10.34
N LYS A 53 16.56 -10.91 -9.51
CA LYS A 53 15.95 -11.07 -8.19
C LYS A 53 16.14 -9.83 -7.32
N ASN A 54 17.35 -9.26 -7.30
CA ASN A 54 17.64 -8.05 -6.52
C ASN A 54 16.83 -6.85 -7.00
N GLU A 55 16.70 -6.66 -8.32
CA GLU A 55 15.90 -5.56 -8.86
C GLU A 55 14.40 -5.75 -8.57
N VAL A 56 13.89 -6.98 -8.66
CA VAL A 56 12.50 -7.30 -8.28
C VAL A 56 12.28 -7.02 -6.80
N ASP A 57 13.15 -7.52 -5.92
CA ASP A 57 13.04 -7.30 -4.47
C ASP A 57 13.06 -5.81 -4.12
N LYS A 58 13.94 -5.03 -4.78
CA LYS A 58 14.01 -3.58 -4.65
C LYS A 58 12.73 -2.90 -5.10
N LYS A 59 12.23 -3.21 -6.30
CA LYS A 59 11.02 -2.58 -6.87
C LYS A 59 9.77 -2.89 -6.07
N VAL A 60 9.65 -4.12 -5.57
CA VAL A 60 8.55 -4.51 -4.68
C VAL A 60 8.63 -3.76 -3.36
N SER A 61 9.82 -3.63 -2.77
CA SER A 61 9.99 -2.87 -1.53
C SER A 61 9.65 -1.38 -1.72
N GLU A 62 10.10 -0.76 -2.82
CA GLU A 62 9.75 0.62 -3.18
C GLU A 62 8.21 0.79 -3.31
N PHE A 63 7.53 -0.19 -3.92
CA PHE A 63 6.07 -0.16 -4.03
C PHE A 63 5.37 -0.31 -2.67
N SER A 64 5.88 -1.18 -1.80
CA SER A 64 5.35 -1.44 -0.44
C SER A 64 5.42 -0.20 0.46
N GLU A 65 6.51 0.57 0.34
CA GLU A 65 6.65 1.88 1.02
C GLU A 65 5.65 2.91 0.50
N ASP A 66 5.44 2.94 -0.83
CA ASP A 66 4.54 3.88 -1.50
C ASP A 66 3.05 3.68 -1.15
N ILE A 67 2.67 2.47 -0.71
CA ILE A 67 1.33 2.12 -0.24
C ILE A 67 1.19 2.21 1.30
N ASP A 68 2.17 2.77 2.01
CA ASP A 68 2.05 2.94 3.46
C ASP A 68 0.93 3.91 3.85
N LEU A 69 -0.10 3.35 4.48
CA LEU A 69 -1.29 4.08 4.91
C LEU A 69 -1.10 4.87 6.21
N ASN A 70 0.06 4.75 6.88
CA ASN A 70 0.38 5.40 8.16
C ASN A 70 -0.82 5.40 9.16
N PRO A 71 -1.22 4.23 9.68
CA PRO A 71 -2.44 4.07 10.47
C PRO A 71 -2.45 4.93 11.74
N GLU A 72 -1.29 5.12 12.37
CA GLU A 72 -1.13 5.93 13.57
C GLU A 72 -1.35 7.42 13.29
N GLY A 73 -0.78 7.91 12.18
CA GLY A 73 -0.96 9.29 11.74
C GLY A 73 -2.41 9.58 11.37
N LEU A 74 -3.05 8.66 10.64
CA LEU A 74 -4.48 8.77 10.31
C LEU A 74 -5.35 8.75 11.58
N TYR A 75 -5.12 7.81 12.50
CA TYR A 75 -5.86 7.74 13.76
C TYR A 75 -5.75 9.03 14.58
N SER A 76 -4.54 9.58 14.68
CA SER A 76 -4.28 10.82 15.42
C SER A 76 -5.01 12.01 14.81
N LEU A 77 -5.09 12.08 13.48
CA LEU A 77 -5.86 13.11 12.77
C LEU A 77 -7.34 12.99 13.08
N LEU A 78 -7.93 11.80 12.90
CA LEU A 78 -9.37 11.59 13.07
C LEU A 78 -9.81 11.88 14.50
N LYS A 79 -9.05 11.38 15.49
CA LYS A 79 -9.32 11.64 16.91
C LYS A 79 -9.27 13.13 17.25
N LYS A 80 -8.32 13.86 16.67
CA LYS A 80 -8.22 15.31 16.83
C LYS A 80 -9.47 16.00 16.27
N SER A 81 -9.91 15.62 15.07
CA SER A 81 -11.11 16.17 14.44
C SER A 81 -12.38 15.89 15.26
N GLU A 82 -12.55 14.69 15.80
CA GLU A 82 -13.68 14.37 16.70
C GLU A 82 -13.72 15.28 17.94
N VAL A 83 -12.55 15.51 18.56
CA VAL A 83 -12.43 16.37 19.76
C VAL A 83 -12.72 17.84 19.42
N GLU A 84 -12.17 18.35 18.32
CA GLU A 84 -12.35 19.75 17.89
C GLU A 84 -13.80 20.05 17.48
N SER A 85 -14.52 19.06 16.96
CA SER A 85 -15.94 19.16 16.61
C SER A 85 -16.88 18.85 17.78
N ASN A 86 -16.40 18.71 19.02
CA ASN A 86 -17.19 18.27 20.18
C ASN A 86 -18.00 16.97 19.93
N GLY A 87 -17.52 16.10 19.03
CA GLY A 87 -18.20 14.87 18.62
C GLY A 87 -19.36 15.06 17.63
N GLU A 88 -19.61 16.26 17.11
CA GLU A 88 -20.68 16.53 16.13
C GLU A 88 -20.31 16.17 14.69
N ILE A 89 -19.07 15.72 14.45
CA ILE A 89 -18.61 15.35 13.11
C ILE A 89 -19.26 14.03 12.67
N SER A 90 -19.77 14.01 11.44
CA SER A 90 -20.40 12.83 10.85
C SER A 90 -19.37 11.80 10.36
N GLU A 91 -19.82 10.55 10.21
CA GLU A 91 -19.01 9.48 9.62
C GLU A 91 -18.55 9.81 8.20
N THR A 92 -19.41 10.44 7.39
CA THR A 92 -19.08 10.88 6.03
C THR A 92 -17.97 11.93 6.04
N GLU A 93 -18.02 12.91 6.95
CA GLU A 93 -16.97 13.93 7.11
C GLU A 93 -15.65 13.31 7.57
N LEU A 94 -15.69 12.38 8.54
CA LEU A 94 -14.50 11.64 8.99
C LEU A 94 -13.89 10.79 7.86
N THR A 95 -14.73 10.17 7.04
CA THR A 95 -14.30 9.36 5.89
C THR A 95 -13.63 10.23 4.83
N ASN A 96 -14.21 11.39 4.52
CA ASN A 96 -13.63 12.34 3.57
C ASN A 96 -12.31 12.94 4.09
N LEU A 97 -12.20 13.21 5.39
CA LEU A 97 -10.94 13.59 6.04
C LEU A 97 -9.88 12.50 5.93
N ALA A 98 -10.27 11.23 6.09
CA ALA A 98 -9.37 10.11 5.93
C ALA A 98 -8.83 10.00 4.49
N TYR A 99 -9.69 10.13 3.49
CA TYR A 99 -9.27 10.13 2.09
C TYR A 99 -8.33 11.31 1.77
N ASP A 100 -8.64 12.51 2.26
CA ASP A 100 -7.77 13.68 2.08
C ASP A 100 -6.39 13.50 2.71
N TYR A 101 -6.34 12.88 3.89
CA TYR A 101 -5.07 12.55 4.55
C TYR A 101 -4.27 11.55 3.71
N LEU A 102 -4.91 10.44 3.31
CA LEU A 102 -4.24 9.39 2.55
C LEU A 102 -3.75 9.91 1.19
N GLU A 103 -4.52 10.76 0.50
CA GLU A 103 -4.15 11.30 -0.82
C GLU A 103 -2.92 12.20 -0.73
N LYS A 104 -2.86 13.03 0.32
CA LYS A 104 -1.74 13.96 0.55
C LYS A 104 -0.46 13.25 0.96
N ASN A 105 -0.57 12.14 1.69
CA ASN A 105 0.59 11.45 2.26
C ASN A 105 1.15 10.32 1.38
N THR A 106 0.38 9.80 0.41
CA THR A 106 0.93 8.83 -0.56
C THR A 106 1.71 9.52 -1.69
N LYS A 107 2.78 8.88 -2.16
CA LYS A 107 3.48 9.26 -3.39
C LYS A 107 2.96 8.49 -4.61
N ASN A 108 2.19 7.43 -4.39
CA ASN A 108 1.71 6.53 -5.43
C ASN A 108 0.58 7.17 -6.24
N LYS A 109 0.81 7.43 -7.53
CA LYS A 109 -0.17 8.04 -8.44
C LYS A 109 -1.44 7.20 -8.62
N PHE A 110 -1.31 5.88 -8.63
CA PHE A 110 -2.44 4.97 -8.76
C PHE A 110 -3.31 5.02 -7.50
N PHE A 111 -2.69 4.98 -6.33
CA PHE A 111 -3.42 5.09 -5.07
C PHE A 111 -4.11 6.45 -4.91
N LYS A 112 -3.48 7.55 -5.32
CA LYS A 112 -4.14 8.87 -5.40
C LYS A 112 -5.38 8.86 -6.27
N LYS A 113 -5.36 8.13 -7.39
CA LYS A 113 -6.51 8.04 -8.29
C LYS A 113 -7.67 7.30 -7.62
N ILE A 114 -7.39 6.16 -6.98
CA ILE A 114 -8.39 5.39 -6.21
C ILE A 114 -9.03 6.28 -5.14
N LEU A 115 -8.22 6.98 -4.33
CA LEU A 115 -8.72 7.83 -3.25
C LEU A 115 -9.63 8.95 -3.76
N LYS A 116 -9.32 9.54 -4.92
CA LYS A 116 -10.17 10.55 -5.56
C LYS A 116 -11.50 9.98 -6.05
N GLU A 117 -11.50 8.75 -6.56
CA GLU A 117 -12.72 8.08 -7.00
C GLU A 117 -13.59 7.74 -5.79
N LEU A 118 -13.01 7.14 -4.73
CA LEU A 118 -13.71 6.84 -3.47
C LEU A 118 -14.29 8.09 -2.81
N LYS A 119 -13.58 9.23 -2.86
CA LYS A 119 -14.08 10.48 -2.32
C LYS A 119 -15.33 10.98 -3.07
N LYS A 120 -15.36 10.87 -4.40
CA LYS A 120 -16.52 11.27 -5.23
C LYS A 120 -17.73 10.38 -5.01
N GLU A 121 -17.53 9.09 -4.72
CA GLU A 121 -18.61 8.15 -4.41
C GLU A 121 -19.21 8.41 -3.02
N ASN A 122 -18.52 9.18 -2.18
CA ASN A 122 -18.87 9.48 -0.80
C ASN A 122 -19.39 10.93 -0.61
N GLU A 123 -19.73 11.60 -1.72
CA GLU A 123 -20.41 12.92 -1.81
C GLU A 123 -21.92 12.72 -2.06
#